data_AF-A0A1V6KC58-F1
#
_entry.id   AF-A0A1V6KC58-F1
#
_cell.length_a   1.000
_cell.length_b   1.000
_cell.length_c   1.000
_cell.angle_alpha   90.00
_cell.angle_beta   90.00
_cell.angle_gamma   90.00
#
_symmetry.space_group_name_H-M   'P 1'
#
loop_
_entity.id
_entity.type
_entity.pdbx_description
1 polymer ?
#
loop_
_entity_poly.entity_id
_entity_poly.type
_entity_poly.pdbx_seq_one_letter_code
_entity_poly.pdbx_strand_id
1 'polypeptide(L)'
;MINEKLENFLEKADMNYLFCLLAQLEAYRLLQLPTYVKQKFQDKITVMAMNHVAENEVPDYITELAEAELAEAELAEAQESPFQEEEGAEEEAEETIDDSKKFIEELTGTEDYEEEEEEEEEFYNEDNEDNDES
;
A
#
# COMPACT_ATOMS: atom_id res chain seq x y z
N MET A 1 -17.99 24.60 -7.81
CA MET A 1 -18.30 25.94 -7.27
C MET A 1 -17.40 26.12 -6.07
N ILE A 2 -16.66 27.22 -5.96
CA ILE A 2 -15.77 27.44 -4.81
C ILE A 2 -16.64 27.63 -3.56
N ASN A 3 -16.20 27.07 -2.43
CA ASN A 3 -16.92 27.14 -1.17
C ASN A 3 -16.97 28.60 -0.68
N GLU A 4 -18.17 29.16 -0.52
CA GLU A 4 -18.35 30.56 -0.09
C GLU A 4 -17.70 30.83 1.27
N LYS A 5 -17.60 29.81 2.15
CA LYS A 5 -16.92 29.95 3.45
C LYS A 5 -15.40 30.08 3.28
N LEU A 6 -14.83 29.44 2.27
CA LEU A 6 -13.40 29.54 1.95
C LEU A 6 -13.06 30.97 1.49
N GLU A 7 -13.86 31.53 0.60
CA GLU A 7 -13.69 32.92 0.16
C GLU A 7 -13.86 33.88 1.34
N ASN A 8 -14.90 33.69 2.16
CA ASN A 8 -15.10 34.49 3.37
C ASN A 8 -13.91 34.41 4.35
N PHE A 9 -13.29 33.23 4.49
CA PHE A 9 -12.13 33.07 5.37
C PHE A 9 -10.91 33.82 4.82
N LEU A 10 -10.60 33.65 3.53
CA LEU A 10 -9.46 34.31 2.88
C LEU A 10 -9.64 35.84 2.78
N GLU A 11 -10.88 36.32 2.66
CA GLU A 11 -11.17 37.76 2.63
C GLU A 11 -11.10 38.43 4.01
N LYS A 12 -11.53 37.73 5.06
CA LYS A 12 -11.63 38.30 6.42
C LYS A 12 -10.40 38.06 7.27
N ALA A 13 -9.72 36.93 7.06
CA ALA A 13 -8.49 36.60 7.76
C ALA A 13 -7.31 36.85 6.82
N ASP A 14 -6.49 37.85 7.13
CA ASP A 14 -5.24 38.14 6.42
C ASP A 14 -4.12 37.13 6.78
N MET A 15 -4.49 35.84 6.84
CA MET A 15 -3.65 34.72 7.26
C MET A 15 -3.68 33.58 6.23
N ASN A 16 -3.60 33.94 4.96
CA ASN A 16 -3.64 33.01 3.83
C ASN A 16 -2.54 31.93 3.91
N TYR A 17 -1.34 32.32 4.37
CA TYR A 17 -0.24 31.36 4.53
C TYR A 17 -0.53 30.31 5.61
N LEU A 18 -1.09 30.73 6.76
CA LEU A 18 -1.49 29.80 7.81
C LEU A 18 -2.61 28.85 7.34
N PHE A 19 -3.58 29.37 6.57
CA PHE A 19 -4.61 28.55 5.96
C PHE A 19 -4.02 27.44 5.10
N CYS A 20 -3.06 27.77 4.23
CA CYS A 20 -2.38 26.78 3.40
C CYS A 20 -1.63 25.73 4.24
N LEU A 21 -0.96 26.13 5.33
CA LEU A 21 -0.28 25.19 6.21
C LEU A 21 -1.25 24.22 6.91
N LEU A 22 -2.38 24.73 7.39
CA LEU A 22 -3.40 23.90 8.03
C LEU A 22 -4.06 22.95 7.03
N ALA A 23 -4.37 23.44 5.81
CA ALA A 23 -4.91 22.61 4.75
C ALA A 23 -3.90 21.51 4.34
N GLN A 24 -2.60 21.81 4.32
CA GLN A 24 -1.56 20.82 4.04
C GLN A 24 -1.48 19.74 5.13
N LEU A 25 -1.58 20.14 6.40
CA LEU A 25 -1.58 19.20 7.53
C LEU A 25 -2.80 18.28 7.50
N GLU A 26 -3.99 18.84 7.24
CA GLU A 26 -5.21 18.06 7.12
C GLU A 26 -5.18 17.13 5.90
N ALA A 27 -4.64 17.60 4.76
CA ALA A 27 -4.46 16.73 3.59
C ALA A 27 -3.53 15.55 3.90
N TYR A 28 -2.45 15.77 4.67
CA TYR A 28 -1.56 14.71 5.10
C TYR A 28 -2.27 13.69 6.01
N ARG A 29 -3.09 14.16 6.96
CA ARG A 29 -3.94 13.27 7.80
C ARG A 29 -4.87 12.41 6.93
N LEU A 30 -5.56 13.02 5.97
CA LEU A 30 -6.49 12.32 5.08
C LEU A 30 -5.80 11.28 4.19
N LEU A 31 -4.55 11.53 3.78
CA LEU A 31 -3.76 10.58 2.98
C LEU A 31 -3.37 9.33 3.76
N GLN A 32 -3.11 9.47 5.05
CA GLN A 32 -2.73 8.38 5.95
C GLN A 32 -3.90 7.44 6.29
N LEU A 33 -5.14 7.82 5.99
CA LEU A 33 -6.29 6.96 6.23
C LEU A 33 -6.25 5.68 5.37
N PRO A 34 -6.80 4.55 5.86
CA PRO A 34 -6.91 3.31 5.10
C PRO A 34 -7.64 3.50 3.78
N THR A 35 -7.31 2.68 2.79
CA THR A 35 -7.90 2.76 1.44
C THR A 35 -9.42 2.62 1.48
N TYR A 36 -9.94 1.76 2.36
CA TYR A 36 -11.38 1.59 2.58
C TYR A 36 -12.09 2.92 2.89
N VAL A 37 -11.50 3.75 3.76
CA VAL A 37 -12.05 5.07 4.11
C VAL A 37 -11.92 6.05 2.94
N LYS A 38 -10.75 6.07 2.28
CA LYS A 38 -10.49 6.97 1.16
C LYS A 38 -11.41 6.73 -0.04
N GLN A 39 -11.88 5.51 -0.25
CA GLN A 39 -12.86 5.18 -1.30
C GLN A 39 -14.22 5.86 -1.09
N LYS A 40 -14.57 6.21 0.16
CA LYS A 40 -15.82 6.90 0.50
C LYS A 40 -15.74 8.42 0.26
N PHE A 41 -14.57 8.96 -0.09
CA PHE A 41 -14.40 10.40 -0.34
C PHE A 41 -15.07 10.82 -1.64
N GLN A 42 -15.84 11.90 -1.57
CA GLN A 42 -16.59 12.42 -2.73
C GLN A 42 -15.73 13.35 -3.60
N ASP A 43 -14.73 13.99 -3.00
CA ASP A 43 -13.88 14.98 -3.64
C ASP A 43 -12.38 14.65 -3.48
N LYS A 44 -11.54 15.40 -4.19
CA LYS A 44 -10.09 15.32 -4.01
C LYS A 44 -9.71 15.72 -2.58
N ILE A 45 -8.76 14.99 -1.99
CA ILE A 45 -8.27 15.20 -0.62
C ILE A 45 -7.90 16.67 -0.35
N THR A 46 -7.25 17.34 -1.30
CA THR A 46 -6.87 18.75 -1.15
C THR A 46 -8.07 19.68 -1.03
N VAL A 47 -9.16 19.41 -1.77
CA VAL A 47 -10.41 20.18 -1.70
C VAL A 47 -11.11 19.92 -0.37
N MET A 48 -11.18 18.65 0.06
CA MET A 48 -11.74 18.29 1.36
C MET A 48 -10.98 18.95 2.51
N ALA A 49 -9.65 18.90 2.50
CA ALA A 49 -8.81 19.52 3.52
C ALA A 49 -9.02 21.05 3.61
N MET A 50 -9.08 21.73 2.47
CA MET A 50 -9.39 23.16 2.43
C MET A 50 -10.78 23.46 2.98
N ASN A 51 -11.78 22.61 2.70
CA ASN A 51 -13.12 22.75 3.26
C ASN A 51 -13.13 22.52 4.78
N HIS A 52 -12.53 21.45 5.29
CA HIS A 52 -12.49 21.17 6.74
C HIS A 52 -11.89 22.35 7.51
N VAL A 53 -10.78 22.92 7.00
CA VAL A 53 -10.12 24.08 7.62
C VAL A 53 -10.97 25.35 7.51
N ALA A 54 -11.62 25.59 6.37
CA ALA A 54 -12.48 26.76 6.17
C ALA A 54 -13.77 26.69 7.03
N GLU A 55 -14.30 25.50 7.24
CA GLU A 55 -15.48 25.25 8.08
C GLU A 55 -15.13 25.13 9.56
N ASN A 56 -13.84 25.03 9.89
CA ASN A 56 -13.32 24.77 11.22
C ASN A 56 -13.91 23.49 11.85
N GLU A 57 -14.22 22.52 10.99
CA GLU A 57 -14.79 21.22 11.34
C GLU A 57 -13.93 20.15 10.68
N VAL A 58 -13.21 19.39 11.51
CA VAL A 58 -12.35 18.28 11.08
C VAL A 58 -13.10 16.98 11.38
N PRO A 59 -13.59 16.23 10.36
CA PRO A 59 -14.32 15.00 10.58
C PRO A 59 -13.46 13.93 11.28
N ASP A 60 -14.10 13.21 12.18
CA ASP A 60 -13.52 12.04 12.82
C ASP A 60 -13.93 10.78 12.05
N TYR A 61 -12.97 9.92 11.71
CA TYR A 61 -13.19 8.72 10.88
C TYR A 61 -13.15 7.43 11.72
N ILE A 62 -13.28 7.53 13.05
CA ILE A 62 -13.20 6.38 13.97
C ILE A 62 -14.11 5.23 13.57
N THR A 63 -15.34 5.52 13.12
CA THR A 63 -16.30 4.50 12.70
C THR A 63 -15.82 3.74 11.46
N GLU A 64 -15.37 4.46 10.44
CA GLU A 64 -14.89 3.90 9.20
C GLU A 64 -13.54 3.19 9.37
N LEU A 65 -12.73 3.62 10.34
CA LEU A 65 -11.50 2.95 10.74
C LEU A 65 -11.78 1.60 11.41
N ALA A 66 -12.76 1.54 12.32
CA ALA A 66 -13.17 0.28 12.94
C ALA A 66 -13.77 -0.70 11.92
N GLU A 67 -14.55 -0.19 10.96
CA GLU A 67 -15.04 -1.00 9.84
C GLU A 67 -13.90 -1.53 8.95
N ALA A 68 -12.89 -0.69 8.67
CA ALA A 68 -11.73 -1.09 7.89
C ALA A 68 -10.91 -2.18 8.60
N GLU A 69 -10.69 -2.06 9.90
CA GLU A 69 -9.97 -3.05 10.71
C GLU A 69 -10.68 -4.41 10.70
N LEU A 70 -12.01 -4.43 10.84
CA LEU A 70 -12.80 -5.65 10.74
C LEU A 70 -12.72 -6.29 9.35
N ALA A 71 -12.81 -5.48 8.28
CA ALA A 71 -12.72 -5.97 6.91
C ALA A 71 -11.33 -6.52 6.57
N GLU A 72 -10.26 -5.90 7.09
CA GLU A 72 -8.89 -6.38 6.94
C GLU A 72 -8.66 -7.69 7.71
N ALA A 73 -9.21 -7.82 8.92
CA ALA A 73 -9.17 -9.05 9.70
C ALA A 73 -9.91 -10.20 8.99
N GLU A 74 -11.11 -9.94 8.47
CA GLU A 74 -11.89 -10.93 7.71
C GLU A 74 -11.15 -11.38 6.43
N LEU A 75 -10.51 -10.44 5.72
CA LEU A 75 -9.68 -10.77 4.56
C LEU A 75 -8.44 -11.58 4.94
N ALA A 76 -7.80 -11.30 6.06
CA ALA A 76 -6.65 -12.05 6.54
C ALA A 76 -7.04 -13.49 6.91
N GLU A 77 -8.16 -13.69 7.63
CA GLU A 77 -8.70 -15.02 7.93
C GLU A 77 -9.08 -15.79 6.65
N ALA A 78 -9.69 -15.11 5.68
CA ALA A 78 -10.03 -15.73 4.39
C ALA A 78 -8.79 -16.09 3.54
N GLN A 79 -7.68 -15.35 3.68
CA GLN A 79 -6.42 -15.62 2.98
C GLN A 79 -5.55 -16.69 3.66
N GLU A 80 -5.73 -16.96 4.95
CA GLU A 80 -5.09 -18.10 5.65
C GLU A 80 -5.77 -19.45 5.34
N SER A 81 -6.97 -19.45 4.75
CA SER A 81 -7.73 -20.65 4.40
C SER A 81 -7.99 -20.90 2.89
N PRO A 82 -6.98 -20.96 2.00
CA PRO A 82 -7.15 -21.55 0.68
C PRO A 82 -6.95 -23.08 0.66
N PHE A 83 -6.49 -23.69 1.76
CA PHE A 83 -6.15 -25.12 1.84
C PHE A 83 -6.69 -25.87 3.08
N GLN A 84 -7.71 -25.35 3.76
CA GLN A 84 -8.43 -26.14 4.76
C GLN A 84 -9.71 -26.72 4.16
N GLU A 85 -9.54 -27.76 3.34
CA GLU A 85 -10.59 -28.78 3.21
C GLU A 85 -10.67 -29.52 4.55
N GLU A 86 -11.77 -29.28 5.26
CA GLU A 86 -12.47 -30.26 6.12
C GLU A 86 -11.68 -30.89 7.29
N GLU A 87 -11.43 -30.14 8.37
CA GLU A 87 -11.11 -30.74 9.67
C GLU A 87 -12.36 -30.77 10.56
N GLY A 88 -13.23 -31.74 10.25
CA GLY A 88 -14.55 -31.92 10.86
C GLY A 88 -14.91 -33.37 11.13
N ALA A 89 -13.99 -34.09 11.81
CA ALA A 89 -14.19 -35.37 12.49
C ALA A 89 -14.27 -36.65 11.62
N GLU A 90 -13.40 -37.60 12.00
CA GLU A 90 -13.42 -39.04 11.66
C GLU A 90 -12.83 -39.42 10.29
N GLU A 91 -11.56 -39.84 10.29
CA GLU A 91 -11.09 -41.18 9.88
C GLU A 91 -9.64 -41.14 9.34
N GLU A 92 -8.81 -41.95 10.00
CA GLU A 92 -7.61 -42.63 9.49
C GLU A 92 -6.48 -41.77 8.89
N ALA A 93 -5.29 -41.89 9.50
CA ALA A 93 -4.04 -41.56 8.86
C ALA A 93 -3.88 -42.40 7.59
N GLU A 94 -4.31 -41.89 6.44
CA GLU A 94 -3.89 -42.42 5.16
C GLU A 94 -2.38 -42.13 5.00
N GLU A 95 -1.57 -43.17 5.22
CA GLU A 95 -0.15 -43.14 4.89
C GLU A 95 0.00 -42.82 3.39
N THR A 96 0.48 -41.61 3.08
CA THR A 96 0.85 -41.23 1.71
C THR A 96 1.97 -42.15 1.22
N ILE A 97 1.76 -42.84 0.10
CA ILE A 97 2.75 -43.74 -0.49
C ILE A 97 3.88 -42.91 -1.12
N ASP A 98 5.08 -42.94 -0.54
CA ASP A 98 6.29 -42.30 -1.09
C ASP A 98 6.78 -43.07 -2.34
N ASP A 99 6.43 -42.58 -3.52
CA ASP A 99 6.85 -43.10 -4.82
C ASP A 99 8.01 -42.32 -5.46
N SER A 100 8.69 -41.45 -4.70
CA SER A 100 9.82 -40.62 -5.18
C SER A 100 10.88 -41.43 -5.93
N LYS A 101 11.16 -42.66 -5.49
CA LYS A 101 12.12 -43.57 -6.15
C LYS A 101 11.76 -43.94 -7.58
N LYS A 102 10.48 -43.86 -7.96
CA LYS A 102 10.01 -44.19 -9.32
C LYS A 102 10.40 -43.11 -10.35
N PHE A 103 10.67 -41.90 -9.89
CA PHE A 103 10.97 -40.74 -10.75
C PHE A 103 12.45 -40.31 -10.73
N ILE A 104 13.29 -40.94 -9.90
CA ILE A 104 14.73 -40.60 -9.78
C ILE A 104 15.56 -41.20 -10.93
N GLU A 105 15.04 -42.19 -11.67
CA GLU A 105 15.82 -42.93 -12.68
C GLU A 105 16.06 -42.15 -13.99
N GLU A 106 15.45 -40.97 -14.19
CA GLU A 106 15.61 -40.16 -15.42
C GLU A 106 16.62 -39.00 -15.28
N LEU A 107 17.09 -38.68 -14.07
CA LEU A 107 17.98 -37.52 -13.82
C LEU A 107 19.47 -37.83 -13.76
N THR A 108 19.89 -39.10 -13.88
CA THR A 108 21.32 -39.48 -13.91
C THR A 108 21.98 -39.30 -15.28
N GLY A 109 21.24 -38.81 -16.27
CA GLY A 109 21.76 -38.45 -17.60
C GLY A 109 22.04 -36.95 -17.71
N THR A 110 22.83 -36.39 -16.79
CA THR A 110 23.37 -35.03 -16.96
C THR A 110 24.48 -35.08 -18.01
N GLU A 111 24.18 -34.63 -19.22
CA GLU A 111 25.18 -34.13 -20.15
C GLU A 111 25.87 -32.93 -19.47
N ASP A 112 27.21 -32.95 -19.43
CA ASP A 112 28.04 -31.87 -18.89
C ASP A 112 27.74 -30.57 -19.67
N TYR A 113 27.00 -29.64 -19.06
CA TYR A 113 26.91 -28.28 -19.56
C TYR A 113 28.24 -27.57 -19.20
N GLU A 114 29.01 -27.21 -20.23
CA GLU A 114 30.17 -26.33 -20.08
C GLU A 114 29.70 -24.98 -19.51
N GLU A 115 30.27 -24.59 -18.38
CA GLU A 115 30.06 -23.33 -17.69
C GLU A 115 30.70 -22.22 -18.55
N GLU A 116 29.90 -21.51 -19.35
CA GLU A 116 30.34 -20.28 -20.01
C GLU A 116 30.55 -19.20 -18.93
N GLU A 117 31.79 -18.72 -18.79
CA GLU A 117 32.16 -17.61 -17.91
C GLU A 117 31.29 -16.39 -18.22
N GLU A 118 30.46 -15.96 -17.26
CA GLU A 118 29.77 -14.68 -17.32
C GLU A 118 30.82 -13.55 -17.28
N GLU A 119 30.99 -12.84 -18.39
CA GLU A 119 31.74 -11.58 -18.42
C GLU A 119 31.08 -10.57 -17.46
N GLU A 120 31.81 -10.15 -16.43
CA GLU A 120 31.40 -9.09 -15.51
C GLU A 120 31.13 -7.79 -16.29
N GLU A 121 29.86 -7.40 -16.41
CA GLU A 121 29.47 -6.08 -16.92
C GLU A 121 30.08 -4.98 -16.02
N GLU A 122 31.11 -4.30 -16.53
CA GLU A 122 31.73 -3.14 -15.90
C GLU A 122 30.69 -2.04 -15.67
N PHE A 123 30.31 -1.86 -14.40
CA PHE A 123 29.46 -0.78 -13.91
C PHE A 123 30.08 0.57 -14.28
N TYR A 124 29.54 1.24 -15.29
CA TYR A 124 29.90 2.61 -15.67
C TYR A 124 29.70 3.54 -14.47
N ASN A 125 30.80 3.91 -13.80
CA ASN A 125 30.82 5.04 -12.88
C ASN A 125 30.74 6.32 -13.72
N GLU A 126 29.54 6.87 -13.85
CA GLU A 126 29.30 8.20 -14.39
C GLU A 126 29.72 9.25 -13.33
N ASP A 127 31.03 9.43 -13.17
CA ASP A 127 31.62 10.62 -12.53
C ASP A 127 31.30 11.82 -13.42
N ASN A 128 30.19 12.49 -13.15
CA ASN A 128 29.86 13.81 -13.66
C ASN A 128 29.55 14.76 -12.48
N GLU A 129 30.56 15.01 -11.67
CA GLU A 129 30.61 16.18 -10.78
C GLU A 129 31.93 16.93 -11.00
N ASP A 130 31.95 17.78 -12.03
CA ASP A 130 32.84 18.93 -12.09
C ASP A 130 32.19 20.01 -12.96
N ASN A 131 31.29 20.78 -12.34
CA ASN A 131 30.94 22.11 -12.83
C ASN A 131 30.92 23.05 -11.63
N ASP A 132 32.11 23.30 -11.08
CA ASP A 132 32.34 24.37 -10.12
C ASP A 132 32.87 25.63 -10.82
N GLU A 133 32.30 26.74 -10.38
CA GLU A 133 32.40 28.13 -10.83
C GLU A 133 33.81 28.63 -11.21
N SER A 134 33.90 29.38 -12.32
CA SER A 134 34.83 30.54 -12.52
C SER A 134 34.40 31.43 -13.68
#